data_AF-A0A6A5RKI9-F1
#
_entry.id   AF-A0A6A5RKI9-F1
#
_cell.length_a   1.000
_cell.length_b   1.000
_cell.length_c   1.000
_cell.angle_alpha   90.00
_cell.angle_beta   90.00
_cell.angle_gamma   90.00
#
_symmetry.space_group_name_H-M   'P 1'
#
loop_
_entity.id
_entity.type
_entity.pdbx_description
1 polymer ?
#
loop_
_entity_poly.entity_id
_entity_poly.type
_entity_poly.pdbx_seq_one_letter_code
_entity_poly.pdbx_strand_id
1 'polypeptide(L)'
;MTMPTRLDYVNSMQSSFFAPLNAGNQFAANEGVIQFFISNNLENPHSWVSAVDAGIVEGIQNGGAIALGLHSNTGSNPGTASWTAFFQTMKAGGYPDRDAHEEGSSVTEQMTTNYGKTIADASFAASEQEKRWYLFSHLFRLIMRKHNETVGMCRAAALTNLLTWAFAPRCGDLVDWLTYITDTKPTLRLS
;
A
#
# COMPACT_ATOMS: atom_id res chain seq x y z
N MET A 1 10.52 16.70 -2.25
CA MET A 1 10.44 16.17 -0.87
C MET A 1 11.37 14.97 -0.78
N THR A 2 12.15 14.82 0.29
CA THR A 2 13.00 13.62 0.51
C THR A 2 12.15 12.47 1.06
N MET A 3 12.65 11.22 1.05
CA MET A 3 11.91 10.09 1.64
C MET A 3 11.61 10.26 3.14
N PRO A 4 12.55 10.70 4.00
CA PRO A 4 12.23 10.97 5.40
C PRO A 4 11.11 12.00 5.58
N THR A 5 11.14 13.10 4.81
CA THR A 5 10.07 14.11 4.87
C THR A 5 8.73 13.55 4.38
N ARG A 6 8.72 12.63 3.40
CA ARG A 6 7.49 11.95 2.96
C ARG A 6 6.94 11.04 4.05
N LEU A 7 7.79 10.31 4.75
CA LEU A 7 7.38 9.48 5.89
C LEU A 7 6.75 10.34 6.99
N ASP A 8 7.40 11.44 7.39
CA ASP A 8 6.85 12.38 8.37
C ASP A 8 5.52 12.98 7.90
N TYR A 9 5.41 13.28 6.60
CA TYR A 9 4.21 13.83 6.01
C TYR A 9 3.03 12.83 6.05
N VAL A 10 3.23 11.58 5.65
CA VAL A 10 2.21 10.52 5.74
C VAL A 10 1.79 10.29 7.20
N ASN A 11 2.76 10.24 8.12
CA ASN A 11 2.50 10.12 9.55
C ASN A 11 1.68 11.29 10.12
N SER A 12 1.95 12.52 9.67
CA SER A 12 1.20 13.71 10.07
C SER A 12 -0.23 13.68 9.52
N MET A 13 -0.42 13.32 8.25
CA MET A 13 -1.75 13.17 7.64
C MET A 13 -2.62 12.19 8.42
N GLN A 14 -2.11 10.99 8.71
CA GLN A 14 -2.89 9.96 9.39
C GLN A 14 -3.23 10.33 10.83
N SER A 15 -2.27 10.90 11.58
CA SER A 15 -2.44 11.21 13.00
C SER A 15 -3.25 12.47 13.27
N SER A 16 -3.18 13.45 12.37
CA SER A 16 -3.73 14.79 12.61
C SER A 16 -4.96 15.11 11.79
N PHE A 17 -5.11 14.54 10.59
CA PHE A 17 -6.15 14.97 9.63
C PHE A 17 -7.15 13.87 9.28
N PHE A 18 -6.78 12.60 9.34
CA PHE A 18 -7.63 11.50 8.84
C PHE A 18 -8.53 10.86 9.89
N ALA A 19 -8.55 11.36 11.13
CA ALA A 19 -9.50 10.92 12.15
C ALA A 19 -10.97 11.08 11.71
N PRO A 20 -11.43 12.21 11.13
CA PRO A 20 -12.80 12.36 10.64
C PRO A 20 -13.13 11.48 9.42
N LEU A 21 -12.13 10.86 8.80
CA LEU A 21 -12.28 9.94 7.67
C LEU A 21 -12.28 8.47 8.11
N ASN A 22 -12.13 8.17 9.41
CA ASN A 22 -11.87 6.83 9.93
C ASN A 22 -10.66 6.14 9.26
N ALA A 23 -9.65 6.91 8.85
CA ALA A 23 -8.54 6.43 8.03
C ALA A 23 -7.16 6.69 8.65
N GLY A 24 -7.08 6.80 9.98
CA GLY A 24 -5.84 7.14 10.70
C GLY A 24 -4.79 6.02 10.81
N ASN A 25 -5.05 4.83 10.28
CA ASN A 25 -4.19 3.65 10.39
C ASN A 25 -4.06 2.87 9.06
N GLN A 26 -4.17 3.57 7.93
CA GLN A 26 -4.34 2.93 6.62
C GLN A 26 -3.03 2.80 5.81
N PHE A 27 -1.91 3.34 6.31
CA PHE A 27 -0.70 3.57 5.50
C PHE A 27 0.53 2.78 5.95
N ALA A 28 0.37 1.77 6.82
CA ALA A 28 1.50 0.99 7.32
C ALA A 28 2.35 0.35 6.20
N ALA A 29 1.71 -0.10 5.10
CA ALA A 29 2.43 -0.60 3.93
C ALA A 29 3.25 0.51 3.23
N ASN A 30 2.68 1.70 3.06
CA ASN A 30 3.38 2.84 2.46
C ASN A 30 4.55 3.29 3.34
N GLU A 31 4.34 3.38 4.66
CA GLU A 31 5.40 3.68 5.62
C GLU A 31 6.54 2.65 5.54
N GLY A 32 6.22 1.36 5.50
CA GLY A 32 7.20 0.29 5.37
C GLY A 32 8.01 0.37 4.07
N VAL A 33 7.37 0.74 2.96
CA VAL A 33 8.04 0.96 1.67
C VAL A 33 9.00 2.15 1.75
N ILE A 34 8.58 3.28 2.32
CA ILE A 34 9.44 4.47 2.47
C ILE A 34 10.63 4.14 3.39
N GLN A 35 10.40 3.41 4.49
CA GLN A 35 11.46 2.94 5.39
C GLN A 35 12.43 1.98 4.69
N PHE A 36 11.93 1.08 3.85
CA PHE A 36 12.76 0.20 3.03
C PHE A 36 13.67 1.02 2.11
N PHE A 37 13.16 2.06 1.44
CA PHE A 37 13.99 2.90 0.58
C PHE A 37 15.10 3.60 1.35
N ILE A 38 14.77 4.20 2.50
CA ILE A 38 15.75 4.85 3.38
C ILE A 38 16.82 3.85 3.82
N SER A 39 16.41 2.64 4.22
CA SER A 39 17.33 1.63 4.75
C SER A 39 18.22 0.99 3.69
N ASN A 40 17.87 1.15 2.41
CA ASN A 40 18.59 0.55 1.28
C ASN A 40 19.32 1.59 0.41
N ASN A 41 19.48 2.84 0.87
CA ASN A 41 20.11 3.93 0.13
C ASN A 41 19.41 4.25 -1.22
N LEU A 42 18.08 4.10 -1.27
CA LEU A 42 17.24 4.37 -2.45
C LEU A 42 16.51 5.73 -2.34
N GLU A 43 16.83 6.54 -1.34
CA GLU A 43 16.14 7.78 -0.98
C GLU A 43 16.53 9.01 -1.81
N ASN A 44 17.43 8.85 -2.79
CA ASN A 44 17.97 9.97 -3.57
C ASN A 44 16.82 10.83 -4.17
N PRO A 45 16.71 12.12 -3.82
CA PRO A 45 15.84 13.04 -4.53
C PRO A 45 16.23 13.05 -6.01
N HIS A 46 15.26 13.00 -6.93
CA HIS A 46 15.51 12.83 -8.37
C HIS A 46 15.96 11.42 -8.81
N SER A 47 15.51 10.38 -8.11
CA SER A 47 15.56 9.00 -8.59
C SER A 47 14.23 8.54 -9.16
N TRP A 48 14.25 7.41 -9.88
CA TRP A 48 13.05 6.76 -10.40
C TRP A 48 12.08 6.44 -9.26
N VAL A 49 12.54 5.79 -8.19
CA VAL A 49 11.68 5.44 -7.06
C VAL A 49 11.14 6.67 -6.31
N SER A 50 11.91 7.75 -6.25
CA SER A 50 11.46 9.01 -5.65
C SER A 50 10.30 9.65 -6.43
N ALA A 51 10.28 9.51 -7.76
CA ALA A 51 9.15 9.95 -8.58
C ALA A 51 7.92 9.03 -8.41
N VAL A 52 8.12 7.71 -8.30
CA VAL A 52 7.02 6.77 -8.05
C VAL A 52 6.34 7.06 -6.72
N ASP A 53 7.12 7.16 -5.65
CA ASP A 53 6.61 7.41 -4.30
C ASP A 53 5.94 8.79 -4.18
N ALA A 54 6.46 9.81 -4.89
CA ALA A 54 5.79 11.10 -4.97
C ALA A 54 4.37 11.01 -5.53
N GLY A 55 4.14 10.18 -6.56
CA GLY A 55 2.81 9.95 -7.11
C GLY A 55 1.85 9.30 -6.11
N ILE A 56 2.35 8.40 -5.26
CA ILE A 56 1.56 7.79 -4.18
C ILE A 56 1.17 8.84 -3.13
N VAL A 57 2.15 9.57 -2.62
CA VAL A 57 1.93 10.60 -1.58
C VAL A 57 1.01 11.71 -2.08
N GLU A 58 1.16 12.16 -3.33
CA GLU A 58 0.28 13.16 -3.95
C GLU A 58 -1.18 12.68 -3.98
N GLY A 59 -1.41 11.43 -4.37
CA GLY A 59 -2.77 10.88 -4.43
C GLY A 59 -3.43 10.79 -3.05
N ILE A 60 -2.68 10.36 -2.03
CA ILE A 60 -3.13 10.31 -0.64
C ILE A 60 -3.48 11.73 -0.16
N GLN A 61 -2.59 12.70 -0.38
CA GLN A 61 -2.75 14.09 0.00
C GLN A 61 -4.01 14.70 -0.61
N ASN A 62 -4.10 14.68 -1.94
CA ASN A 62 -5.20 15.33 -2.64
C ASN A 62 -6.52 14.61 -2.39
N GLY A 63 -6.52 13.27 -2.39
CA GLY A 63 -7.73 12.50 -2.11
C GLY A 63 -8.27 12.74 -0.71
N GLY A 64 -7.39 12.78 0.29
CA GLY A 64 -7.75 13.07 1.67
C GLY A 64 -8.28 14.49 1.84
N ALA A 65 -7.60 15.48 1.25
CA ALA A 65 -8.03 16.88 1.29
C ALA A 65 -9.40 17.10 0.63
N ILE A 66 -9.70 16.41 -0.48
CA ILE A 66 -11.03 16.45 -1.11
C ILE A 66 -12.08 15.79 -0.22
N ALA A 67 -11.79 14.63 0.37
CA ALA A 67 -12.73 13.95 1.28
C ALA A 67 -13.02 14.74 2.57
N LEU A 68 -12.08 15.58 2.99
CA LEU A 68 -12.22 16.55 4.09
C LEU A 68 -12.93 17.84 3.68
N GLY A 69 -13.18 18.06 2.38
CA GLY A 69 -13.80 19.28 1.87
C GLY A 69 -12.88 20.50 1.83
N LEU A 70 -11.56 20.30 1.85
CA LEU A 70 -10.57 21.39 1.82
C LEU A 70 -10.39 21.97 0.41
N HIS A 71 -10.57 21.15 -0.63
CA HIS A 71 -10.65 21.58 -2.03
C HIS A 71 -11.36 20.53 -2.89
N SER A 72 -11.57 20.82 -4.18
CA SER A 72 -12.18 19.91 -5.16
C SER A 72 -11.29 19.55 -6.34
N ASN A 73 -10.08 20.14 -6.44
CA ASN A 73 -9.16 19.88 -7.53
C ASN A 73 -8.53 18.48 -7.45
N THR A 74 -8.75 17.65 -8.47
CA THR A 74 -8.19 16.29 -8.57
C THR A 74 -6.76 16.25 -9.12
N GLY A 75 -6.28 17.34 -9.73
CA GLY A 75 -4.97 17.38 -10.39
C GLY A 75 -4.88 16.43 -11.59
N SER A 76 -3.65 16.08 -11.96
CA SER A 76 -3.36 15.17 -13.08
C SER A 76 -3.16 13.71 -12.65
N ASN A 77 -3.03 13.45 -11.35
CA ASN A 77 -2.91 12.11 -10.80
C ASN A 77 -4.28 11.40 -10.79
N PRO A 78 -4.51 10.37 -11.65
CA PRO A 78 -5.80 9.70 -11.73
C PRO A 78 -6.17 8.95 -10.44
N GLY A 79 -5.19 8.62 -9.61
CA GLY A 79 -5.41 7.98 -8.31
C GLY A 79 -6.05 8.91 -7.27
N THR A 80 -6.02 10.23 -7.46
CA THR A 80 -6.67 11.20 -6.54
C THR A 80 -8.17 10.93 -6.39
N ALA A 81 -8.87 10.67 -7.49
CA ALA A 81 -10.31 10.39 -7.45
C ALA A 81 -10.61 9.10 -6.68
N SER A 82 -9.73 8.10 -6.81
CA SER A 82 -9.89 6.80 -6.14
C SER A 82 -9.58 6.90 -4.66
N TRP A 83 -8.55 7.64 -4.26
CA TRP A 83 -8.29 7.96 -2.85
C TRP A 83 -9.45 8.73 -2.23
N THR A 84 -10.02 9.69 -2.96
CA THR A 84 -11.22 10.41 -2.52
C THR A 84 -12.37 9.44 -2.22
N ALA A 85 -12.66 8.52 -3.15
CA ALA A 85 -13.72 7.53 -2.99
C ALA A 85 -13.45 6.55 -1.84
N PHE A 86 -12.20 6.10 -1.69
CA PHE A 86 -11.77 5.27 -0.56
C PHE A 86 -12.02 5.98 0.77
N PHE A 87 -11.56 7.22 0.92
CA PHE A 87 -11.77 8.01 2.14
C PHE A 87 -13.24 8.32 2.42
N GLN A 88 -14.04 8.58 1.39
CA GLN A 88 -15.48 8.77 1.55
C GLN A 88 -16.17 7.48 2.04
N THR A 89 -15.76 6.32 1.55
CA THR A 89 -16.24 5.02 2.04
C THR A 89 -15.87 4.82 3.50
N MET A 90 -14.62 5.08 3.87
CA MET A 90 -14.16 5.00 5.27
C MET A 90 -14.94 5.96 6.19
N LYS A 91 -15.16 7.20 5.75
CA LYS A 91 -15.98 8.20 6.45
C LYS A 91 -17.43 7.76 6.64
N ALA A 92 -17.99 7.01 5.68
CA ALA A 92 -19.39 6.54 5.70
C ALA A 92 -19.62 5.29 6.57
N GLY A 93 -18.60 4.78 7.25
CA GLY A 93 -18.70 3.60 8.12
C GLY A 93 -17.76 2.47 7.75
N GLY A 94 -16.93 2.64 6.71
CA GLY A 94 -15.97 1.64 6.28
C GLY A 94 -16.52 0.66 5.24
N TYR A 95 -15.71 -0.35 4.96
CA TYR A 95 -16.03 -1.43 4.05
C TYR A 95 -16.75 -2.57 4.81
N PRO A 96 -17.61 -3.36 4.14
CA PRO A 96 -18.39 -4.43 4.78
C PRO A 96 -17.52 -5.55 5.36
N ASP A 97 -16.36 -5.77 4.77
CA ASP A 97 -15.40 -6.78 5.19
C ASP A 97 -13.98 -6.36 4.75
N ARG A 98 -13.02 -7.19 5.15
CA ARG A 98 -11.60 -7.00 4.84
C ARG A 98 -11.30 -7.11 3.36
N ASP A 99 -11.94 -8.02 2.63
CA ASP A 99 -11.66 -8.24 1.21
C ASP A 99 -12.04 -6.99 0.40
N ALA A 100 -13.22 -6.41 0.68
CA ALA A 100 -13.67 -5.18 0.06
C ALA A 100 -12.77 -3.98 0.42
N HIS A 101 -12.29 -3.91 1.67
CA HIS A 101 -11.33 -2.90 2.10
C HIS A 101 -10.00 -3.01 1.37
N GLU A 102 -9.42 -4.21 1.34
CA GLU A 102 -8.14 -4.48 0.69
C GLU A 102 -8.21 -4.27 -0.82
N GLU A 103 -9.33 -4.60 -1.46
CA GLU A 103 -9.59 -4.27 -2.86
C GLU A 103 -9.58 -2.75 -3.08
N GLY A 104 -10.35 -2.00 -2.28
CA GLY A 104 -10.41 -0.55 -2.37
C GLY A 104 -9.04 0.12 -2.19
N SER A 105 -8.30 -0.29 -1.16
CA SER A 105 -6.96 0.24 -0.86
C SER A 105 -5.95 -0.12 -1.95
N SER A 106 -5.87 -1.39 -2.33
CA SER A 106 -4.87 -1.88 -3.29
C SER A 106 -5.08 -1.35 -4.71
N VAL A 107 -6.33 -1.22 -5.17
CA VAL A 107 -6.64 -0.63 -6.48
C VAL A 107 -6.23 0.85 -6.51
N THR A 108 -6.57 1.57 -5.45
CA THR A 108 -6.25 2.99 -5.29
C THR A 108 -4.74 3.23 -5.26
N GLU A 109 -4.00 2.46 -4.45
CA GLU A 109 -2.55 2.56 -4.36
C GLU A 109 -1.87 2.20 -5.69
N GLN A 110 -2.38 1.18 -6.40
CA GLN A 110 -1.82 0.81 -7.70
C GLN A 110 -1.97 1.93 -8.74
N MET A 111 -3.10 2.64 -8.76
CA MET A 111 -3.30 3.76 -9.70
C MET A 111 -2.29 4.88 -9.48
N THR A 112 -2.08 5.29 -8.22
CA THR A 112 -1.10 6.34 -7.88
C THR A 112 0.34 5.89 -8.14
N THR A 113 0.65 4.61 -7.86
CA THR A 113 1.96 4.02 -8.16
C THR A 113 2.23 4.00 -9.66
N ASN A 114 1.26 3.57 -10.47
CA ASN A 114 1.38 3.53 -11.93
C ASN A 114 1.56 4.93 -12.50
N TYR A 115 0.82 5.92 -12.00
CA TYR A 115 0.99 7.31 -12.39
C TYR A 115 2.40 7.83 -12.09
N GLY A 116 2.88 7.62 -10.86
CA GLY A 116 4.26 7.98 -10.48
C GLY A 116 5.30 7.27 -11.34
N LYS A 117 5.07 6.00 -11.70
CA LYS A 117 5.92 5.25 -12.64
C LYS A 117 5.93 5.86 -14.03
N THR A 118 4.79 6.26 -14.59
CA THR A 118 4.75 6.89 -15.91
C THR A 118 5.62 8.15 -15.94
N ILE A 119 5.59 8.96 -14.88
CA ILE A 119 6.46 10.14 -14.74
C ILE A 119 7.93 9.72 -14.59
N ALA A 120 8.18 8.71 -13.76
CA ALA A 120 9.52 8.22 -13.47
C ALA A 120 10.21 7.66 -14.73
N ASP A 121 9.51 6.84 -15.52
CA ASP A 121 10.01 6.24 -16.76
C ASP A 121 10.38 7.29 -17.81
N ALA A 122 9.68 8.43 -17.82
CA ALA A 122 9.96 9.53 -18.72
C ALA A 122 11.22 10.34 -18.34
N SER A 123 11.67 10.22 -17.09
CA SER A 123 12.66 11.14 -16.50
C SER A 123 13.92 10.44 -15.98
N PHE A 124 13.83 9.17 -15.58
CA PHE A 124 14.87 8.47 -14.84
C PHE A 124 15.00 7.01 -15.31
N ALA A 125 16.22 6.47 -15.24
CA ALA A 125 16.45 5.05 -15.44
C ALA A 125 16.22 4.29 -14.13
N ALA A 126 15.37 3.26 -14.16
CA ALA A 126 15.19 2.34 -13.03
C ALA A 126 16.34 1.33 -12.94
N SER A 127 16.91 1.18 -11.75
CA SER A 127 17.81 0.08 -11.40
C SER A 127 17.06 -1.26 -11.34
N GLU A 128 17.81 -2.37 -11.35
CA GLU A 128 17.22 -3.71 -11.22
C GLU A 128 16.54 -3.92 -9.86
N GLN A 129 17.05 -3.29 -8.80
CA GLN A 129 16.44 -3.33 -7.47
C GLN A 129 15.08 -2.63 -7.47
N GLU A 130 14.97 -1.44 -8.08
CA GLU A 130 13.71 -0.71 -8.20
C GLU A 130 12.69 -1.44 -9.06
N LYS A 131 13.11 -2.10 -10.15
CA LYS A 131 12.23 -2.95 -10.97
C LYS A 131 11.70 -4.13 -10.17
N ARG A 132 12.54 -4.80 -9.37
CA ARG A 132 12.12 -5.90 -8.49
C ARG A 132 11.15 -5.43 -7.42
N TRP A 133 11.42 -4.30 -6.79
CA TRP A 133 10.49 -3.68 -5.84
C TRP A 133 9.15 -3.38 -6.51
N TYR A 134 9.15 -2.78 -7.70
CA TYR A 134 7.92 -2.46 -8.42
C TYR A 134 7.11 -3.73 -8.74
N LEU A 135 7.77 -4.78 -9.25
CA LEU A 135 7.13 -6.09 -9.48
C LEU A 135 6.56 -6.69 -8.19
N PHE A 136 7.31 -6.62 -7.08
CA PHE A 136 6.84 -7.07 -5.78
C PHE A 136 5.61 -6.27 -5.31
N SER A 137 5.57 -4.95 -5.52
CA SER A 137 4.40 -4.12 -5.18
C SER A 137 3.14 -4.54 -5.93
N HIS A 138 3.29 -4.99 -7.19
CA HIS A 138 2.17 -5.54 -7.97
C HIS A 138 1.72 -6.89 -7.41
N LEU A 139 2.66 -7.77 -7.05
CA LEU A 139 2.35 -9.05 -6.42
C LEU A 139 1.65 -8.85 -5.06
N PHE A 140 2.17 -7.96 -4.21
CA PHE A 140 1.58 -7.61 -2.92
C PHE A 140 0.11 -7.18 -3.06
N ARG A 141 -0.18 -6.24 -3.97
CA ARG A 141 -1.55 -5.78 -4.23
C ARG A 141 -2.42 -6.85 -4.90
N LEU A 142 -1.82 -7.77 -5.67
CA LEU A 142 -2.54 -8.91 -6.19
C LEU A 142 -2.96 -9.86 -5.06
N ILE A 143 -2.07 -10.14 -4.10
CA ILE A 143 -2.36 -10.99 -2.94
C ILE A 143 -3.51 -10.37 -2.13
N MET A 144 -3.48 -9.06 -1.88
CA MET A 144 -4.57 -8.33 -1.21
C MET A 144 -5.93 -8.56 -1.91
N ARG A 145 -6.00 -8.34 -3.23
CA ARG A 145 -7.24 -8.51 -4.00
C ARG A 145 -7.69 -9.96 -4.16
N LYS A 146 -6.77 -10.90 -3.99
CA LYS A 146 -6.97 -12.34 -4.18
C LYS A 146 -6.65 -13.08 -2.90
N HIS A 147 -7.06 -12.51 -1.78
CA HIS A 147 -6.72 -13.00 -0.45
C HIS A 147 -7.09 -14.48 -0.30
N ASN A 148 -8.37 -14.81 -0.49
CA ASN A 148 -8.89 -16.17 -0.31
C ASN A 148 -8.28 -17.16 -1.31
N GLU A 149 -8.11 -16.75 -2.57
CA GLU A 149 -7.45 -17.59 -3.58
C GLU A 149 -5.96 -17.81 -3.22
N THR A 150 -5.27 -16.80 -2.72
CA THR A 150 -3.86 -16.91 -2.29
C THR A 150 -3.72 -17.84 -1.09
N VAL A 151 -4.61 -17.74 -0.10
CA VAL A 151 -4.66 -18.68 1.02
C VAL A 151 -4.91 -20.10 0.53
N GLY A 152 -5.83 -20.29 -0.41
CA GLY A 152 -6.10 -21.58 -1.04
C GLY A 152 -4.88 -22.15 -1.77
N MET A 153 -4.17 -21.34 -2.55
CA MET A 153 -2.95 -21.73 -3.24
C MET A 153 -1.81 -22.06 -2.28
N CYS A 154 -1.62 -21.25 -1.22
CA CYS A 154 -0.63 -21.54 -0.17
C CYS A 154 -0.93 -22.89 0.48
N ARG A 155 -2.20 -23.16 0.83
CA ARG A 155 -2.61 -24.44 1.41
C ARG A 155 -2.33 -25.59 0.47
N ALA A 156 -2.72 -25.47 -0.80
CA ALA A 156 -2.47 -26.50 -1.81
C ALA A 156 -0.97 -26.78 -1.95
N ALA A 157 -0.14 -25.74 -2.02
CA ALA A 157 1.31 -25.87 -2.11
C ALA A 157 1.91 -26.53 -0.86
N ALA A 158 1.49 -26.13 0.34
CA ALA A 158 1.95 -26.70 1.60
C ALA A 158 1.62 -28.20 1.73
N LEU A 159 0.52 -28.65 1.12
CA LEU A 159 0.11 -30.06 1.09
C LEU A 159 0.91 -30.91 0.08
N THR A 160 1.71 -30.31 -0.81
CA THR A 160 2.51 -31.08 -1.79
C THR A 160 3.76 -31.72 -1.18
N ASN A 161 4.17 -31.30 0.03
CA ASN A 161 5.37 -31.79 0.70
C ASN A 161 5.07 -32.11 2.17
N LEU A 162 5.45 -33.32 2.61
CA LEU A 162 5.27 -33.80 3.99
C LEU A 162 5.91 -32.86 5.04
N LEU A 163 7.00 -32.17 4.68
CA LEU A 163 7.68 -31.22 5.56
C LEU A 163 6.88 -29.93 5.78
N THR A 164 6.03 -29.55 4.83
CA THR A 164 5.22 -28.31 4.89
C THR A 164 3.76 -28.58 5.23
N TRP A 165 3.34 -29.85 5.36
CA TRP A 165 1.95 -30.18 5.65
C TRP A 165 1.47 -29.55 6.98
N ALA A 166 2.30 -29.60 8.03
CA ALA A 166 1.98 -28.95 9.31
C ALA A 166 1.78 -27.42 9.19
N PHE A 167 2.26 -26.81 8.11
CA PHE A 167 2.11 -25.39 7.83
C PHE A 167 0.79 -25.03 7.12
N ALA A 168 0.10 -25.99 6.46
CA ALA A 168 -1.11 -25.69 5.70
C ALA A 168 -2.20 -24.94 6.51
N PRO A 169 -2.47 -25.25 7.80
CA PRO A 169 -3.42 -24.49 8.61
C PRO A 169 -3.00 -23.02 8.84
N ARG A 170 -1.70 -22.72 8.76
CA ARG A 170 -1.08 -21.40 9.02
C ARG A 170 -0.99 -20.50 7.79
N CYS A 171 -1.39 -20.99 6.61
CA CYS A 171 -1.37 -20.17 5.40
C CYS A 171 -2.26 -18.92 5.48
N GLY A 172 -3.37 -18.97 6.22
CA GLY A 172 -4.19 -17.79 6.51
C GLY A 172 -3.39 -16.77 7.30
N ASP A 173 -2.89 -17.18 8.47
CA ASP A 173 -2.04 -16.35 9.34
C ASP A 173 -0.87 -15.69 8.59
N LEU A 174 -0.21 -16.42 7.67
CA LEU A 174 0.89 -15.90 6.87
C LEU A 174 0.44 -14.82 5.88
N VAL A 175 -0.65 -15.08 5.14
CA VAL A 175 -1.17 -14.10 4.16
C VAL A 175 -1.68 -12.87 4.89
N ASP A 176 -2.38 -13.06 6.01
CA ASP A 176 -2.83 -12.00 6.90
C ASP A 176 -1.65 -11.16 7.40
N TRP A 177 -0.62 -11.79 7.94
CA TRP A 177 0.57 -11.07 8.39
C TRP A 177 1.23 -10.27 7.26
N LEU A 178 1.23 -10.82 6.04
CA LEU A 178 1.85 -10.17 4.90
C LEU A 178 1.05 -8.96 4.41
N THR A 179 -0.29 -9.03 4.36
CA THR A 179 -1.12 -8.02 3.70
C THR A 179 -1.95 -7.14 4.62
N TYR A 180 -2.08 -7.48 5.90
CA TYR A 180 -2.99 -6.77 6.77
C TYR A 180 -2.38 -5.46 7.28
N ILE A 181 -2.73 -4.37 6.59
CA ILE A 181 -2.16 -3.03 6.79
C ILE A 181 -2.65 -2.31 8.06
N THR A 182 -3.71 -2.81 8.71
CA THR A 182 -4.31 -2.18 9.90
C THR A 182 -4.03 -2.91 11.22
N ASP A 183 -3.52 -4.15 11.18
CA ASP A 183 -3.05 -4.89 12.37
C ASP A 183 -1.66 -5.47 12.09
N THR A 184 -0.64 -4.78 12.58
CA THR A 184 0.76 -5.14 12.38
C THR A 184 1.25 -6.22 13.34
N LYS A 185 0.37 -6.85 14.12
CA LYS A 185 0.77 -7.92 15.04
C LYS A 185 1.16 -9.17 14.24
N PRO A 186 2.38 -9.71 14.42
CA PRO A 186 2.71 -11.03 13.90
C PRO A 186 1.75 -12.06 14.52
N THR A 187 0.89 -12.65 13.70
CA THR A 187 0.04 -13.80 14.08
C THR A 187 0.88 -15.03 14.44
N LEU A 188 2.15 -15.06 14.02
CA LEU A 188 3.13 -16.07 14.39
C LEU A 188 3.86 -15.66 15.69
N ARG A 189 3.35 -16.09 16.84
CA ARG A 189 4.23 -16.44 17.95
C ARG A 189 4.75 -17.86 17.68
N LEU A 190 5.98 -17.97 17.21
CA LEU A 190 6.72 -19.22 17.33
C LEU A 190 6.93 -19.44 18.83
N SER A 191 6.10 -20.28 19.43
CA SER A 191 6.31 -20.84 20.77
C SER A 191 7.37 -21.93 20.73
#